data_AF-A0A2D9SYT0-F1
#
_entry.id   AF-A0A2D9SYT0-F1
#
_cell.length_a   1.000
_cell.length_b   1.000
_cell.length_c   1.000
_cell.angle_alpha   90.00
_cell.angle_beta   90.00
_cell.angle_gamma   90.00
#
_symmetry.space_group_name_H-M   'P 1'
#
loop_
_entity.id
_entity.type
_entity.pdbx_description
1 polymer ?
#
loop_
_entity_poly.entity_id
_entity_poly.type
_entity_poly.pdbx_seq_one_letter_code
_entity_poly.pdbx_strand_id
1 'polypeptide(L)'
;MQDAANETTESPTPDSEKRDPRPFLVVTALLDSGARPAAVTRSHGDAMERAYVSAGSEPMAGLDLVELPISPAAFGALRKALSLDDGVVGLYDVFPLAAHLDGPVRTVAGQFLAAEAVWGLEEQGQLGGVPLNVRLDLPKGWDRDPKAVHEKLVEAGALDLTAEGIEAFKRIKGAWDQSAA
;
A
#
# COMPACT_ATOMS: atom_id res chain seq x y z
N MET A 1 15.67 18.94 -47.07
CA MET A 1 15.46 17.48 -46.96
C MET A 1 15.28 17.18 -45.49
N GLN A 2 14.13 16.60 -45.16
CA GLN A 2 13.52 16.57 -43.83
C GLN A 2 14.12 15.51 -42.91
N ASP A 3 14.25 15.88 -41.63
CA ASP A 3 14.41 15.00 -40.48
C ASP A 3 13.14 14.16 -40.26
N ALA A 4 13.31 12.87 -39.98
CA ALA A 4 12.24 11.98 -39.56
C ALA A 4 12.55 11.45 -38.16
N ALA A 5 11.99 12.11 -37.14
CA ALA A 5 11.87 11.54 -35.80
C ALA A 5 10.61 10.64 -35.79
N ASN A 6 10.83 9.35 -35.56
CA ASN A 6 9.81 8.33 -35.46
C ASN A 6 9.27 8.33 -34.01
N GLU A 7 8.26 9.15 -33.72
CA GLU A 7 7.47 9.04 -32.49
C GLU A 7 6.44 7.93 -32.67
N THR A 8 6.71 6.77 -32.08
CA THR A 8 5.74 5.69 -31.93
C THR A 8 4.73 6.09 -30.85
N THR A 9 3.67 6.81 -31.23
CA THR A 9 2.47 6.93 -30.40
C THR A 9 1.75 5.58 -30.39
N GLU A 10 1.91 4.82 -29.30
CA GLU A 10 1.00 3.73 -28.98
C GLU A 10 -0.41 4.30 -28.81
N SER A 11 -1.32 3.92 -29.71
CA SER A 11 -2.74 4.22 -29.57
C SER A 11 -3.28 3.53 -28.31
N PRO A 12 -3.99 4.26 -27.42
CA PRO A 12 -4.58 3.63 -26.23
C PRO A 12 -5.59 2.57 -26.64
N THR A 13 -5.50 1.38 -26.04
CA THR A 13 -6.47 0.30 -26.22
C THR A 13 -7.86 0.74 -25.74
N PRO A 14 -8.94 0.27 -26.39
CA PRO A 14 -10.32 0.75 -26.17
C PRO A 14 -10.89 0.48 -24.76
N ASP A 15 -10.22 -0.31 -23.92
CA ASP A 15 -10.61 -0.53 -22.51
C ASP A 15 -10.06 0.51 -21.53
N SER A 16 -9.16 1.40 -21.95
CA SER A 16 -8.69 2.51 -21.11
C SER A 16 -9.76 3.56 -20.83
N GLU A 17 -10.72 3.75 -21.75
CA GLU A 17 -11.78 4.76 -21.64
C GLU A 17 -12.92 4.37 -20.68
N LYS A 18 -12.99 3.12 -20.21
CA LYS A 18 -14.05 2.63 -19.31
C LYS A 18 -13.65 2.56 -17.84
N ARG A 19 -12.36 2.71 -17.53
CA ARG A 19 -11.85 2.61 -16.15
C ARG A 19 -11.95 3.96 -15.46
N ASP A 20 -12.37 3.98 -14.20
CA ASP A 20 -12.35 5.21 -13.39
C ASP A 20 -10.90 5.71 -13.31
N PRO A 21 -10.60 6.93 -13.76
CA PRO A 21 -9.24 7.43 -13.80
C PRO A 21 -8.68 7.74 -12.40
N ARG A 22 -9.53 7.78 -11.37
CA ARG A 22 -9.14 8.15 -10.01
C ARG A 22 -8.59 6.93 -9.27
N PRO A 23 -7.39 7.00 -8.66
CA PRO A 23 -6.92 5.93 -7.81
C PRO A 23 -7.79 5.84 -6.55
N PHE A 24 -8.01 4.62 -6.07
CA PHE A 24 -8.43 4.40 -4.69
C PHE A 24 -7.17 4.30 -3.83
N LEU A 25 -7.07 5.10 -2.78
CA LEU A 25 -5.90 5.10 -1.92
C LEU A 25 -6.08 4.12 -0.77
N VAL A 26 -5.03 3.38 -0.44
CA VAL A 26 -4.95 2.61 0.80
C VAL A 26 -3.75 3.08 1.61
N VAL A 27 -4.01 3.49 2.85
CA VAL A 27 -2.96 3.69 3.85
C VAL A 27 -2.76 2.35 4.52
N THR A 28 -1.64 1.71 4.23
CA THR A 28 -1.28 0.45 4.87
C THR A 28 -0.68 0.73 6.24
N ALA A 29 -0.92 -0.15 7.20
CA ALA A 29 -0.42 -0.02 8.56
C ALA A 29 0.16 -1.35 9.04
N LEU A 30 1.48 -1.49 9.01
CA LEU A 30 2.15 -2.55 9.76
C LEU A 30 2.06 -2.19 11.23
N LEU A 31 1.30 -2.97 12.01
CA LEU A 31 0.89 -2.56 13.36
C LEU A 31 1.46 -3.50 14.43
N ASP A 32 1.98 -2.93 15.52
CA ASP A 32 2.30 -3.70 16.72
C ASP A 32 1.01 -4.21 17.38
N SER A 33 0.76 -5.52 17.30
CA SER A 33 -0.44 -6.13 17.89
C SER A 33 -0.49 -6.03 19.42
N GLY A 34 0.61 -5.67 20.08
CA GLY A 34 0.70 -5.43 21.52
C GLY A 34 0.50 -3.98 21.94
N ALA A 35 0.35 -3.06 20.99
CA ALA A 35 0.20 -1.64 21.28
C ALA A 35 -1.12 -1.32 22.01
N ARG A 36 -1.09 -0.28 22.84
CA ARG A 36 -2.30 0.19 23.53
C ARG A 36 -3.27 0.79 22.51
N PRO A 37 -4.59 0.49 22.56
CA PRO A 37 -5.56 1.01 21.60
C PRO A 37 -5.56 2.53 21.42
N ALA A 38 -5.30 3.28 22.49
CA ALA A 38 -5.21 4.74 22.42
C ALA A 38 -4.00 5.24 21.61
N ALA A 39 -2.86 4.53 21.68
CA ALA A 39 -1.68 4.85 20.88
C ALA A 39 -1.93 4.54 19.40
N VAL A 40 -2.55 3.39 19.13
CA VAL A 40 -2.96 2.98 17.77
C VAL A 40 -3.93 3.99 17.16
N THR A 41 -4.98 4.37 17.90
CA THR A 41 -5.99 5.34 17.42
C THR A 41 -5.37 6.68 17.04
N ARG A 42 -4.46 7.19 17.89
CA ARG A 42 -3.72 8.43 17.58
C ARG A 42 -2.88 8.26 16.32
N SER A 43 -2.10 7.18 16.26
CA SER A 43 -1.22 6.90 15.14
C SER A 43 -1.97 6.75 13.81
N HIS A 44 -3.16 6.13 13.83
CA HIS A 44 -4.06 6.07 12.66
C HIS A 44 -4.59 7.44 12.28
N GLY A 45 -4.99 8.25 13.26
CA GLY A 45 -5.43 9.62 13.04
C GLY A 45 -4.36 10.44 12.31
N ASP A 46 -3.13 10.41 12.82
CA ASP A 46 -1.99 11.13 12.25
C ASP A 46 -1.68 10.66 10.82
N ALA A 47 -1.70 9.34 10.58
CA ALA A 47 -1.47 8.77 9.25
C ALA A 47 -2.58 9.12 8.25
N MET A 48 -3.84 9.07 8.67
CA MET A 48 -4.98 9.43 7.82
C MET A 48 -4.99 10.93 7.52
N GLU A 49 -4.72 11.79 8.51
CA GLU A 49 -4.57 13.23 8.29
C GLU A 49 -3.46 13.50 7.28
N ARG A 50 -2.29 12.88 7.46
CA ARG A 50 -1.18 12.98 6.51
C ARG A 50 -1.58 12.54 5.10
N ALA A 51 -2.34 11.47 4.96
CA ALA A 51 -2.81 10.99 3.66
C ALA A 51 -3.76 11.99 2.99
N TYR A 52 -4.71 12.56 3.73
CA TYR A 52 -5.59 13.61 3.23
C TYR A 52 -4.85 14.89 2.83
N VAL A 53 -3.89 15.34 3.66
CA VAL A 53 -3.05 16.51 3.36
C VAL A 53 -2.20 16.26 2.11
N SER A 54 -1.60 15.07 1.99
CA SER A 54 -0.78 14.69 0.83
C SER A 54 -1.61 14.54 -0.44
N ALA A 55 -2.85 14.07 -0.33
CA ALA A 55 -3.78 14.01 -1.45
C ALA A 55 -4.17 15.42 -1.94
N GLY A 56 -4.32 16.39 -1.03
CA GLY A 56 -4.60 17.77 -1.38
C GLY A 56 -5.85 17.89 -2.27
N SER A 57 -5.68 18.43 -3.49
CA SER A 57 -6.74 18.54 -4.49
C SER A 57 -6.70 17.45 -5.56
N GLU A 58 -5.81 16.46 -5.44
CA GLU A 58 -5.71 15.36 -6.41
C GLU A 58 -7.00 14.52 -6.39
N PRO A 59 -7.50 14.10 -7.56
CA PRO A 59 -8.71 13.32 -7.62
C PRO A 59 -8.46 11.89 -7.11
N MET A 60 -9.30 11.41 -6.21
CA MET A 60 -9.29 10.04 -5.69
C MET A 60 -10.69 9.44 -5.67
N ALA A 61 -10.79 8.13 -5.82
CA ALA A 61 -12.05 7.39 -5.74
C ALA A 61 -12.48 7.13 -4.29
N GLY A 62 -11.51 7.07 -3.38
CA GLY A 62 -11.71 6.84 -1.95
C GLY A 62 -10.38 6.63 -1.24
N LEU A 63 -10.45 6.45 0.08
CA LEU A 63 -9.32 6.25 0.96
C LEU A 63 -9.72 5.27 2.08
N ASP A 64 -8.99 4.17 2.22
CA ASP A 64 -9.13 3.23 3.34
C ASP A 64 -7.82 3.14 4.14
N LEU A 65 -7.92 2.85 5.45
CA LEU A 65 -6.80 2.40 6.26
C LEU A 65 -6.86 0.89 6.41
N VAL A 66 -5.76 0.20 6.13
CA VAL A 66 -5.68 -1.26 6.13
C VAL A 66 -4.57 -1.71 7.07
N GLU A 67 -4.97 -2.37 8.15
CA GLU A 67 -4.05 -2.89 9.16
C GLU A 67 -3.50 -4.25 8.77
N LEU A 68 -2.21 -4.44 9.00
CA LEU A 68 -1.53 -5.72 9.04
C LEU A 68 -0.86 -5.87 10.41
N PRO A 69 -1.55 -6.47 11.39
CA PRO A 69 -0.98 -6.68 12.72
C PRO A 69 0.13 -7.73 12.67
N ILE A 70 1.27 -7.42 13.30
CA ILE A 70 2.37 -8.35 13.49
C ILE A 70 2.74 -8.46 14.98
N SER A 71 3.43 -9.54 15.32
CA SER A 71 3.77 -9.79 16.73
C SER A 71 4.64 -8.67 17.31
N PRO A 72 4.55 -8.38 18.63
CA PRO A 72 5.37 -7.34 19.26
C PRO A 72 6.87 -7.59 19.11
N ALA A 73 7.29 -8.85 19.06
CA ALA A 73 8.69 -9.21 18.83
C ALA A 73 9.14 -8.84 17.40
N ALA A 74 8.32 -9.12 16.40
CA ALA A 74 8.57 -8.75 15.01
C ALA A 74 8.57 -7.22 14.83
N PHE A 75 7.60 -6.52 15.43
CA PHE A 75 7.57 -5.06 15.39
C PHE A 75 8.77 -4.44 16.12
N GLY A 76 9.16 -4.99 17.26
CA GLY A 76 10.38 -4.59 17.98
C GLY A 76 11.66 -4.73 17.13
N ALA A 77 11.78 -5.83 16.37
CA ALA A 77 12.89 -6.03 15.44
C ALA A 77 12.87 -5.00 14.30
N LEU A 78 11.69 -4.70 13.74
CA LEU A 78 11.53 -3.65 12.72
C LEU A 78 11.93 -2.28 13.23
N ARG A 79 11.47 -1.88 14.42
CA ARG A 79 11.86 -0.61 15.03
C ARG A 79 13.36 -0.50 15.20
N LYS A 80 14.02 -1.59 15.63
CA LYS A 80 15.47 -1.62 15.75
C LYS A 80 16.16 -1.49 14.39
N ALA A 81 15.69 -2.22 13.37
CA ALA A 81 16.27 -2.18 12.03
C ALA A 81 16.14 -0.79 11.40
N LEU A 82 15.03 -0.10 11.65
CA LEU A 82 14.71 1.21 11.10
C LEU A 82 15.08 2.39 12.04
N SER A 83 15.72 2.12 13.17
CA SER A 83 16.11 3.12 14.18
C SER A 83 14.94 4.02 14.66
N LEU A 84 13.79 3.40 14.91
CA LEU A 84 12.56 4.08 15.32
C LEU A 84 12.41 4.14 16.84
N ASP A 85 11.74 5.18 17.31
CA ASP A 85 11.45 5.37 18.73
C ASP A 85 10.50 4.32 19.31
N ASP A 86 10.62 4.10 20.63
CA ASP A 86 9.76 3.17 21.38
C ASP A 86 8.28 3.56 21.39
N GLY A 87 7.96 4.82 21.07
CA GLY A 87 6.59 5.32 20.94
C GLY A 87 5.93 4.98 19.61
N VAL A 88 6.69 4.54 18.60
CA VAL A 88 6.16 4.13 17.31
C VAL A 88 5.46 2.78 17.47
N VAL A 89 4.19 2.73 17.07
CA VAL A 89 3.32 1.54 17.18
C VAL A 89 2.81 1.06 15.82
N GLY A 90 3.06 1.81 14.75
CA GLY A 90 2.72 1.42 13.40
C GLY A 90 3.65 2.05 12.36
N LEU A 91 3.85 1.37 11.24
CA LEU A 91 4.51 1.90 10.06
C LEU A 91 3.49 2.04 8.95
N TYR A 92 3.44 3.24 8.39
CA TYR A 92 2.41 3.61 7.43
C TYR A 92 3.03 3.94 6.09
N ASP A 93 2.39 3.49 5.03
CA ASP A 93 2.65 3.97 3.68
C ASP A 93 1.36 4.05 2.87
N VAL A 94 1.39 4.79 1.76
CA VAL A 94 0.24 4.97 0.88
C VAL A 94 0.47 4.29 -0.45
N PHE A 95 -0.53 3.53 -0.90
CA PHE A 95 -0.51 2.82 -2.18
C PHE A 95 -1.78 3.08 -2.98
N PRO A 96 -1.71 2.99 -4.32
CA PRO A 96 -2.88 3.09 -5.17
C PRO A 96 -3.48 1.70 -5.41
N LEU A 97 -4.81 1.65 -5.51
CA LEU A 97 -5.57 0.51 -5.99
C LEU A 97 -6.58 0.97 -7.05
N ALA A 98 -7.02 0.04 -7.89
CA ALA A 98 -8.08 0.31 -8.84
C ALA A 98 -9.42 0.58 -8.12
N ALA A 99 -10.16 1.59 -8.59
CA ALA A 99 -11.39 2.06 -7.93
C ALA A 99 -12.54 1.05 -7.92
N HIS A 100 -12.53 0.09 -8.84
CA HIS A 100 -13.59 -0.92 -8.97
C HIS A 100 -13.49 -2.06 -7.95
N LEU A 101 -12.36 -2.19 -7.24
CA LEU A 101 -12.17 -3.25 -6.26
C LEU A 101 -13.19 -3.13 -5.13
N ASP A 102 -13.75 -4.25 -4.70
CA ASP A 102 -14.60 -4.28 -3.52
C ASP A 102 -13.78 -4.15 -2.21
N GLY A 103 -14.48 -3.86 -1.11
CA GLY A 103 -13.82 -3.64 0.20
C GLY A 103 -12.92 -4.80 0.64
N PRO A 104 -13.40 -6.06 0.63
CA PRO A 104 -12.58 -7.21 1.03
C PRO A 104 -11.32 -7.38 0.17
N VAL A 105 -11.39 -7.23 -1.15
CA VAL A 105 -10.21 -7.33 -2.01
C VAL A 105 -9.25 -6.16 -1.76
N ARG A 106 -9.74 -4.94 -1.52
CA ARG A 106 -8.89 -3.81 -1.11
C ARG A 106 -8.16 -4.07 0.21
N THR A 107 -8.84 -4.66 1.20
CA THR A 107 -8.21 -5.05 2.47
C THR A 107 -7.07 -6.04 2.22
N VAL A 108 -7.29 -7.10 1.44
CA VAL A 108 -6.23 -8.08 1.13
C VAL A 108 -5.10 -7.44 0.36
N ALA A 109 -5.39 -6.60 -0.64
CA ALA A 109 -4.38 -5.91 -1.43
C ALA A 109 -3.52 -5.00 -0.54
N GLY A 110 -4.13 -4.20 0.34
CA GLY A 110 -3.41 -3.36 1.28
C GLY A 110 -2.54 -4.16 2.26
N GLN A 111 -3.06 -5.26 2.81
CA GLN A 111 -2.28 -6.15 3.67
C GLN A 111 -1.14 -6.83 2.90
N PHE A 112 -1.35 -7.23 1.65
CA PHE A 112 -0.31 -7.83 0.82
C PHE A 112 0.82 -6.84 0.53
N LEU A 113 0.49 -5.60 0.16
CA LEU A 113 1.45 -4.51 -0.06
C LEU A 113 2.24 -4.19 1.22
N ALA A 114 1.56 -4.17 2.38
CA ALA A 114 2.23 -4.01 3.67
C ALA A 114 3.19 -5.18 3.94
N ALA A 115 2.77 -6.41 3.65
CA ALA A 115 3.55 -7.62 3.87
C ALA A 115 4.81 -7.68 3.00
N GLU A 116 4.73 -7.26 1.73
CA GLU A 116 5.87 -7.23 0.81
C GLU A 116 7.03 -6.40 1.34
N ALA A 117 6.75 -5.24 1.95
CA ALA A 117 7.77 -4.41 2.58
C ALA A 117 8.51 -5.17 3.70
N VAL A 118 7.79 -5.99 4.48
CA VAL A 118 8.39 -6.74 5.59
C VAL A 118 9.14 -7.99 5.11
N TRP A 119 8.60 -8.71 4.12
CA TRP A 119 9.28 -9.84 3.50
C TRP A 119 10.61 -9.41 2.89
N GLY A 120 10.65 -8.24 2.24
CA GLY A 120 11.90 -7.67 1.74
C GLY A 120 12.96 -7.46 2.85
N LEU A 121 12.55 -7.03 4.05
CA LEU A 121 13.46 -6.84 5.19
C LEU A 121 13.92 -8.19 5.79
N GLU A 122 13.04 -9.19 5.81
CA GLU A 122 13.37 -10.56 6.24
C GLU A 122 14.39 -11.21 5.30
N GLU A 123 14.17 -11.12 3.99
CA GLU A 123 15.07 -11.65 2.96
C GLU A 123 16.47 -11.01 3.02
N GLN A 124 16.53 -9.72 3.38
CA GLN A 124 17.79 -9.00 3.56
C GLN A 124 18.47 -9.31 4.92
N GLY A 125 17.87 -10.16 5.76
CA GLY A 125 18.40 -10.55 7.07
C GLY A 125 18.37 -9.43 8.11
N GLN A 126 17.64 -8.34 7.87
CA GLN A 126 17.63 -7.15 8.72
C GLN A 126 16.85 -7.34 10.03
N LEU A 127 16.03 -8.40 10.11
CA LEU A 127 15.18 -8.70 11.26
C LEU A 127 15.83 -9.62 12.29
N GLY A 128 17.13 -9.94 12.14
CA GLY A 128 17.88 -10.70 13.14
C GLY A 128 17.32 -12.09 13.43
N GLY A 129 16.66 -12.71 12.45
CA GLY A 129 16.08 -14.06 12.57
C GLY A 129 14.74 -14.13 13.31
N VAL A 130 14.10 -12.99 13.60
CA VAL A 130 12.73 -12.97 14.15
C VAL A 130 11.73 -13.31 13.04
N PRO A 131 10.96 -14.41 13.18
CA PRO A 131 9.97 -14.78 12.16
C PRO A 131 8.79 -13.81 12.20
N LEU A 132 8.44 -13.26 11.03
CA LEU A 132 7.36 -12.28 10.92
C LEU A 132 5.97 -12.88 11.07
N ASN A 133 5.77 -14.12 10.59
CA ASN A 133 4.49 -14.85 10.61
C ASN A 133 3.29 -13.96 10.23
N VAL A 134 3.39 -13.31 9.08
CA VAL A 134 2.35 -12.43 8.55
C VAL A 134 1.07 -13.22 8.27
N ARG A 135 -0.09 -12.67 8.66
CA ARG A 135 -1.40 -13.27 8.40
C ARG A 135 -2.29 -12.25 7.70
N LEU A 136 -2.72 -12.60 6.49
CA LEU A 136 -3.67 -11.82 5.70
C LEU A 136 -5.10 -12.24 6.04
N ASP A 137 -6.02 -11.29 6.06
CA ASP A 137 -7.45 -11.48 6.26
C ASP A 137 -8.12 -11.88 4.94
N LEU A 138 -7.87 -13.12 4.55
CA LEU A 138 -8.29 -13.63 3.24
C LEU A 138 -9.80 -13.92 3.18
N PRO A 139 -10.48 -13.56 2.08
CA PRO A 139 -11.85 -13.95 1.82
C PRO A 139 -12.02 -15.47 1.84
N LYS A 140 -13.23 -15.91 2.18
CA LYS A 140 -13.53 -17.34 2.28
C LYS A 140 -13.22 -18.05 0.95
N GLY A 141 -12.39 -19.10 1.02
CA GLY A 141 -12.03 -19.92 -0.13
C GLY A 141 -10.78 -19.46 -0.89
N TRP A 142 -10.15 -18.35 -0.49
CA TRP A 142 -8.83 -17.99 -1.01
C TRP A 142 -7.76 -18.89 -0.41
N ASP A 143 -6.77 -19.24 -1.24
CA ASP A 143 -5.58 -19.95 -0.80
C ASP A 143 -4.70 -19.02 0.05
N ARG A 144 -4.02 -19.58 1.05
CA ARG A 144 -3.12 -18.86 1.95
C ARG A 144 -1.70 -18.74 1.38
N ASP A 145 -1.37 -19.47 0.32
CA ASP A 145 -0.08 -19.35 -0.35
C ASP A 145 0.09 -17.93 -0.92
N PRO A 146 1.20 -17.23 -0.61
CA PRO A 146 1.42 -15.87 -1.09
C PRO A 146 1.35 -15.70 -2.62
N LYS A 147 1.78 -16.70 -3.40
CA LYS A 147 1.71 -16.63 -4.87
C LYS A 147 0.27 -16.73 -5.34
N ALA A 148 -0.51 -17.63 -4.75
CA ALA A 148 -1.93 -17.75 -5.07
C ALA A 148 -2.72 -16.48 -4.70
N VAL A 149 -2.38 -15.83 -3.59
CA VAL A 149 -2.96 -14.52 -3.22
C VAL A 149 -2.56 -13.46 -4.25
N HIS A 150 -1.29 -13.39 -4.63
CA HIS A 150 -0.82 -12.45 -5.64
C HIS A 150 -1.53 -12.64 -6.99
N GLU A 151 -1.64 -13.88 -7.47
CA GLU A 151 -2.37 -14.22 -8.71
C GLU A 151 -3.83 -13.77 -8.65
N LYS A 152 -4.51 -13.94 -7.50
CA LYS A 152 -5.88 -13.47 -7.30
C LYS A 152 -6.00 -11.95 -7.32
N LEU A 153 -5.03 -11.23 -6.75
CA LEU A 153 -5.00 -9.76 -6.78
C LEU A 153 -4.74 -9.23 -8.20
N VAL A 154 -3.87 -9.90 -8.96
CA VAL A 154 -3.64 -9.59 -10.39
C VAL A 154 -4.89 -9.87 -11.22
N GLU A 155 -5.54 -11.02 -11.02
CA GLU A 155 -6.80 -11.38 -11.69
C GLU A 155 -7.92 -10.37 -11.41
N ALA A 156 -7.96 -9.82 -10.18
CA ALA A 156 -8.91 -8.77 -9.79
C ALA A 156 -8.57 -7.38 -10.38
N GLY A 157 -7.41 -7.23 -11.02
CA GLY A 157 -6.92 -5.96 -11.52
C GLY A 157 -6.59 -4.98 -10.40
N ALA A 158 -6.00 -5.45 -9.30
CA ALA A 158 -5.77 -4.63 -8.10
C ALA A 158 -4.98 -3.35 -8.39
N LEU A 159 -4.04 -3.42 -9.33
CA LEU A 159 -3.19 -2.31 -9.78
C LEU A 159 -3.49 -1.89 -11.23
N ASP A 160 -4.67 -2.21 -11.76
CA ASP A 160 -5.09 -1.85 -13.13
C ASP A 160 -5.50 -0.38 -13.25
N LEU A 161 -4.55 0.51 -12.94
CA LEU A 161 -4.72 1.95 -12.96
C LEU A 161 -4.65 2.50 -14.40
N THR A 162 -5.31 3.64 -14.62
CA THR A 162 -5.10 4.44 -15.83
C THR A 162 -3.79 5.23 -15.73
N ALA A 163 -3.27 5.72 -16.85
CA ALA A 163 -2.10 6.60 -16.83
C ALA A 163 -2.33 7.86 -15.98
N GLU A 164 -3.53 8.44 -16.05
CA GLU A 164 -3.91 9.59 -15.24
C GLU A 164 -3.91 9.25 -13.74
N GLY A 165 -4.45 8.10 -13.36
CA GLY A 165 -4.46 7.65 -11.97
C GLY A 165 -3.07 7.36 -11.42
N ILE A 166 -2.17 6.83 -12.25
CA ILE A 166 -0.75 6.64 -11.89
C ILE A 166 -0.07 8.00 -11.63
N GLU A 167 -0.27 8.98 -12.51
CA GLU A 167 0.33 10.31 -12.34
C GLU A 167 -0.25 11.06 -11.14
N ALA A 168 -1.55 10.95 -10.89
CA ALA A 168 -2.16 11.46 -9.66
C ALA A 168 -1.51 10.82 -8.42
N PHE A 169 -1.44 9.49 -8.38
CA PHE A 169 -0.81 8.79 -7.25
C PHE A 169 0.65 9.18 -7.05
N LYS A 170 1.46 9.32 -8.11
CA LYS A 170 2.86 9.76 -7.98
C LYS A 170 3.00 11.11 -7.27
N ARG A 171 2.11 12.06 -7.55
CA ARG A 171 2.11 13.37 -6.87
C ARG A 171 1.73 13.22 -5.39
N ILE A 172 0.71 12.43 -5.10
CA ILE A 172 0.26 12.14 -3.72
C ILE A 172 1.38 11.45 -2.93
N LYS A 173 1.98 10.40 -3.49
CA LYS A 173 3.09 9.66 -2.89
C LYS A 173 4.32 10.54 -2.70
N GLY A 174 4.64 11.39 -3.67
CA GLY A 174 5.71 12.37 -3.54
C GLY A 174 5.49 13.38 -2.42
N ALA A 175 4.26 13.85 -2.23
CA ALA A 175 3.89 14.73 -1.11
C ALA A 175 3.93 13.99 0.24
N TRP A 176 3.42 12.76 0.28
CA TRP A 176 3.52 11.88 1.43
C TRP A 176 4.97 11.70 1.86
N ASP A 177 5.86 11.28 0.96
CA ASP A 177 7.27 11.03 1.27
C ASP A 177 8.00 12.27 1.78
N GLN A 178 7.68 13.45 1.25
CA GLN A 178 8.24 14.73 1.72
C GLN A 178 7.76 15.11 3.11
N SER A 179 6.57 14.70 3.52
CA SER A 179 6.03 15.02 4.84
C SER A 179 6.53 14.09 5.95
N ALA A 180 7.28 13.02 5.62
CA ALA A 180 7.99 12.17 6.59
C ALA A 180 9.43 12.63 6.87
N ALA A 181 9.91 13.65 6.16
CA ALA A 181 11.24 14.24 6.35
C ALA A 181 11.28 15.24 7.50
#